data_AF-A0A4Q6XL30-F1
#
_entry.id   AF-A0A4Q6XL30-F1
#
_cell.length_a   1.000
_cell.length_b   1.000
_cell.length_c   1.000
_cell.angle_alpha   90.00
_cell.angle_beta   90.00
_cell.angle_gamma   90.00
#
_symmetry.space_group_name_H-M   'P 1'
#
loop_
_entity.id
_entity.type
_entity.pdbx_description
1 polymer ?
#
loop_
_entity_poly.entity_id
_entity_poly.type
_entity_poly.pdbx_seq_one_letter_code
_entity_poly.pdbx_strand_id
1 'polypeptide(L)'
;MSHNDLKLKLSEKVQAFTAKCEEQQHAIEQKKEQERKKEEEQAKRKEDVAKKFDDTILKDLRHLFTEIKPAFSSPYLEIILDTHDQHEHFYILDDDEIPAFASLAVDAKAKVDGNIFDYPRYLFFVTSISSNSFALSLNNECREVLRFGAHEDDESTLLQTYSFDDYDFNEIRGHIEKYLTDELTYLQKNFKIRRAEWED
;
A
#
# COMPACT_ATOMS: atom_id res chain seq x y z
N MET A 1 55.26 35.56 -35.52
CA MET A 1 54.61 35.13 -34.27
C MET A 1 55.54 34.17 -33.56
N SER A 2 55.93 34.48 -32.33
CA SER A 2 56.90 33.69 -31.56
C SER A 2 56.27 32.39 -31.08
N HIS A 3 57.02 31.29 -31.12
CA HIS A 3 56.60 29.97 -30.63
C HIS A 3 56.16 29.98 -29.15
N ASN A 4 56.60 31.00 -28.38
CA ASN A 4 56.21 31.21 -26.99
C ASN A 4 54.79 31.77 -26.80
N ASP A 5 54.28 32.60 -27.72
CA ASP A 5 52.93 33.19 -27.61
C ASP A 5 51.84 32.14 -27.77
N LEU A 6 52.07 31.14 -28.64
CA LEU A 6 51.16 30.04 -28.87
C LEU A 6 51.06 29.14 -27.62
N LYS A 7 52.20 28.83 -27.00
CA LYS A 7 52.26 27.99 -25.78
C LYS A 7 51.52 28.64 -24.62
N LEU A 8 51.67 29.95 -24.45
CA LEU A 8 51.00 30.71 -23.38
C LEU A 8 49.48 30.71 -23.56
N LYS A 9 49.00 31.02 -24.78
CA LYS A 9 47.57 30.99 -25.11
C LYS A 9 46.95 29.60 -24.94
N LEU A 10 47.67 28.55 -25.34
CA LEU A 10 47.22 27.17 -25.11
C LEU A 10 47.14 26.84 -23.62
N SER A 11 48.13 27.25 -22.82
CA SER A 11 48.13 27.05 -21.37
C SER A 11 46.92 27.71 -20.70
N GLU A 12 46.60 28.96 -21.06
CA GLU A 12 45.42 29.67 -20.56
C GLU A 12 44.11 28.96 -20.94
N LYS A 13 44.01 28.47 -22.18
CA LYS A 13 42.83 27.71 -22.65
C LYS A 13 42.68 26.39 -21.92
N VAL A 14 43.78 25.67 -21.67
CA VAL A 14 43.77 24.42 -20.89
C VAL A 14 43.35 24.71 -19.45
N GLN A 15 43.90 25.75 -18.79
CA GLN A 15 43.50 26.11 -17.43
C GLN A 15 42.02 26.48 -17.33
N ALA A 16 41.51 27.29 -18.27
CA ALA A 16 40.10 27.64 -18.30
C ALA A 16 39.19 26.41 -18.55
N PHE A 17 39.64 25.47 -19.37
CA PHE A 17 38.95 24.21 -19.59
C PHE A 17 38.94 23.34 -18.32
N THR A 18 40.08 23.18 -17.67
CA THR A 18 40.21 22.42 -16.41
C THR A 18 39.32 23.00 -15.32
N ALA A 19 39.34 24.32 -15.11
CA ALA A 19 38.48 24.98 -14.13
C ALA A 19 37.00 24.72 -14.41
N LYS A 20 36.57 24.77 -15.69
CA LYS A 20 35.19 24.46 -16.07
C LYS A 20 34.82 22.99 -15.84
N CYS A 21 35.76 22.07 -16.06
CA CYS A 21 35.55 20.65 -15.74
C CYS A 21 35.42 20.43 -14.23
N GLU A 22 36.25 21.09 -13.41
CA GLU A 22 36.18 21.02 -11.94
C GLU A 22 34.84 21.59 -11.42
N GLU A 23 34.37 22.72 -11.97
CA GLU A 23 33.06 23.28 -11.65
C GLU A 23 31.92 22.30 -11.99
N GLN A 24 31.96 21.67 -13.16
CA GLN A 24 30.96 20.67 -13.56
C GLN A 24 30.99 19.44 -12.66
N GLN A 25 32.18 18.96 -12.30
CA GLN A 25 32.34 17.82 -11.43
C GLN A 25 31.80 18.10 -10.02
N HIS A 26 32.10 19.27 -9.47
CA HIS A 26 31.55 19.71 -8.19
C HIS A 26 30.02 19.85 -8.24
N ALA A 27 29.45 20.38 -9.32
CA ALA A 27 28.00 20.46 -9.49
C ALA A 27 27.34 19.07 -9.56
N ILE A 28 27.98 18.10 -10.22
CA ILE A 28 27.52 16.71 -10.26
C ILE A 28 27.56 16.08 -8.86
N GLU A 29 28.65 16.27 -8.12
CA GLU A 29 28.80 15.76 -6.75
C GLU A 29 27.76 16.36 -5.79
N GLN A 30 27.52 17.67 -5.88
CA GLN A 30 26.48 18.34 -5.10
C GLN A 30 25.09 17.78 -5.42
N LYS A 31 24.78 17.55 -6.71
CA LYS A 31 23.48 17.00 -7.12
C LYS A 31 23.29 15.58 -6.57
N LYS A 32 24.31 14.72 -6.70
CA LYS A 32 24.28 13.35 -6.16
C LYS A 32 24.09 13.34 -4.64
N GLU A 33 24.77 14.22 -3.92
CA GLU A 33 24.63 14.32 -2.47
C GLU A 33 23.23 14.83 -2.06
N GLN A 34 22.64 15.74 -2.83
CA GLN A 34 21.26 16.18 -2.61
C GLN A 34 20.25 15.06 -2.88
N GLU A 35 20.43 14.29 -3.95
CA GLU A 35 19.58 13.13 -4.26
C GLU A 35 19.67 12.08 -3.15
N ARG A 36 20.90 11.73 -2.72
CA ARG A 36 21.14 10.81 -1.61
C ARG A 36 20.45 11.24 -0.31
N LYS A 37 20.56 12.52 0.06
CA LYS A 37 19.89 13.07 1.25
C LYS A 37 18.37 12.99 1.16
N LYS A 38 17.79 13.22 -0.03
CA LYS A 38 16.34 13.09 -0.25
C LYS A 38 15.88 11.65 -0.13
N GLU A 39 16.63 10.71 -0.70
CA GLU A 39 16.34 9.27 -0.58
C GLU A 39 16.41 8.80 0.88
N GLU A 40 17.45 9.21 1.63
CA GLU A 40 17.58 8.90 3.06
C GLU A 40 16.43 9.49 3.89
N GLU A 41 16.04 10.74 3.63
CA GLU A 41 14.92 11.37 4.32
C GLU A 41 13.59 10.70 3.98
N GLN A 42 13.38 10.33 2.73
CA GLN A 42 12.16 9.63 2.28
C GLN A 42 12.07 8.23 2.89
N ALA A 43 13.18 7.47 2.91
CA ALA A 43 13.24 6.14 3.53
C ALA A 43 12.91 6.21 5.03
N LYS A 44 13.50 7.19 5.74
CA LYS A 44 13.20 7.40 7.16
C LYS A 44 11.74 7.74 7.41
N ARG A 45 11.15 8.62 6.58
CA ARG A 45 9.71 8.95 6.68
C ARG A 45 8.83 7.73 6.40
N LYS A 46 9.18 6.90 5.42
CA LYS A 46 8.45 5.65 5.12
C LYS A 46 8.45 4.73 6.34
N GLU A 47 9.60 4.54 6.99
CA GLU A 47 9.73 3.75 8.22
C GLU A 47 8.93 4.35 9.39
N ASP A 48 9.03 5.66 9.61
CA ASP A 48 8.32 6.33 10.70
C ASP A 48 6.79 6.22 10.55
N VAL A 49 6.26 6.37 9.33
CA VAL A 49 4.82 6.23 9.05
C VAL A 49 4.36 4.78 9.18
N ALA A 50 5.12 3.82 8.67
CA ALA A 50 4.79 2.40 8.81
C ALA A 50 4.72 1.99 10.28
N LYS A 51 5.71 2.40 11.07
CA LYS A 51 5.72 2.15 12.52
C LYS A 51 4.51 2.76 13.24
N LYS A 52 4.12 3.99 12.89
CA LYS A 52 2.91 4.60 13.45
C LYS A 52 1.66 3.81 13.10
N PHE A 53 1.54 3.33 11.87
CA PHE A 53 0.42 2.48 11.46
C PHE A 53 0.38 1.18 12.27
N ASP A 54 1.53 0.55 12.47
CA ASP A 54 1.68 -0.68 13.24
C ASP A 54 1.28 -0.52 14.69
N ASP A 55 1.79 0.53 15.34
CA ASP A 55 1.57 0.81 16.75
C ASP A 55 0.15 1.33 17.06
N THR A 56 -0.62 1.70 16.03
CA THR A 56 -2.00 2.21 16.14
C THR A 56 -3.02 1.24 15.54
N ILE A 57 -3.50 1.52 14.32
CA ILE A 57 -4.62 0.84 13.69
C ILE A 57 -4.35 -0.64 13.47
N LEU A 58 -3.15 -1.03 13.06
CA LEU A 58 -2.87 -2.45 12.81
C LEU A 58 -2.94 -3.28 14.09
N LYS A 59 -2.42 -2.75 15.20
CA LYS A 59 -2.50 -3.40 16.51
C LYS A 59 -3.95 -3.62 16.93
N ASP A 60 -4.81 -2.62 16.77
CA ASP A 60 -6.22 -2.72 17.13
C ASP A 60 -6.99 -3.65 16.18
N LEU A 61 -6.70 -3.62 14.88
CA LEU A 61 -7.24 -4.57 13.91
C LEU A 61 -6.86 -6.01 14.25
N ARG A 62 -5.59 -6.28 14.60
CA ARG A 62 -5.13 -7.61 15.01
C ARG A 62 -5.82 -8.09 16.29
N HIS A 63 -6.03 -7.19 17.24
CA HIS A 63 -6.77 -7.50 18.45
C HIS A 63 -8.23 -7.86 18.13
N LEU A 64 -8.94 -6.98 17.42
CA LEU A 64 -10.33 -7.20 17.00
C LEU A 64 -10.47 -8.49 16.19
N PHE A 65 -9.57 -8.73 15.23
CA PHE A 65 -9.55 -9.93 14.41
C PHE A 65 -9.45 -11.18 15.26
N THR A 66 -8.60 -11.19 16.27
CA THR A 66 -8.46 -12.32 17.21
C THR A 66 -9.74 -12.56 18.00
N GLU A 67 -10.45 -11.50 18.40
CA GLU A 67 -11.72 -11.59 19.12
C GLU A 67 -12.84 -12.18 18.25
N ILE A 68 -12.94 -11.75 16.98
CA ILE A 68 -14.05 -12.12 16.09
C ILE A 68 -13.79 -13.39 15.28
N LYS A 69 -12.54 -13.75 15.00
CA LYS A 69 -12.18 -14.93 14.18
C LYS A 69 -12.85 -16.23 14.65
N PRO A 70 -12.98 -16.53 15.96
CA PRO A 70 -13.73 -17.70 16.42
C PRO A 70 -15.21 -17.72 16.03
N ALA A 71 -15.85 -16.54 15.86
CA ALA A 71 -17.24 -16.47 15.39
C ALA A 71 -17.39 -16.87 13.92
N PHE A 72 -16.30 -16.82 13.14
CA PHE A 72 -16.22 -17.31 11.77
C PHE A 72 -15.84 -18.81 11.71
N SER A 73 -16.20 -19.59 12.73
CA SER A 73 -16.04 -21.06 12.77
C SER A 73 -17.02 -21.79 11.83
N SER A 74 -17.11 -21.33 10.59
CA SER A 74 -17.90 -21.93 9.51
C SER A 74 -17.02 -22.87 8.68
N PRO A 75 -17.55 -24.00 8.15
CA PRO A 75 -16.83 -24.80 7.16
C PRO A 75 -16.76 -24.11 5.78
N TYR A 76 -17.57 -23.06 5.55
CA TYR A 76 -17.69 -22.40 4.25
C TYR A 76 -17.06 -21.02 4.21
N LEU A 77 -16.99 -20.32 5.34
CA LEU A 77 -16.55 -18.94 5.42
C LEU A 77 -15.35 -18.79 6.34
N GLU A 78 -14.51 -17.82 6.03
CA GLU A 78 -13.46 -17.30 6.88
C GLU A 78 -13.41 -15.79 6.83
N ILE A 79 -12.75 -15.21 7.83
CA ILE A 79 -12.37 -13.81 7.85
C ILE A 79 -10.85 -13.74 7.66
N ILE A 80 -10.42 -12.84 6.80
CA ILE A 80 -9.03 -12.63 6.40
C ILE A 80 -8.61 -11.24 6.85
N LEU A 81 -7.44 -11.16 7.47
CA LEU A 81 -6.72 -9.92 7.72
C LEU A 81 -5.35 -10.07 7.08
N ASP A 82 -5.14 -9.37 5.96
CA ASP A 82 -3.88 -9.35 5.21
C ASP A 82 -3.19 -8.01 5.43
N THR A 83 -1.88 -7.98 5.44
CA THR A 83 -1.11 -6.83 5.92
C THR A 83 0.17 -6.67 5.13
N HIS A 84 0.76 -5.47 5.15
CA HIS A 84 2.02 -5.21 4.46
C HIS A 84 3.20 -6.09 4.94
N ASP A 85 3.19 -6.57 6.19
CA ASP A 85 4.21 -7.49 6.73
C ASP A 85 3.85 -8.97 6.57
N GLN A 86 2.58 -9.29 6.32
CA GLN A 86 2.06 -10.64 6.08
C GLN A 86 0.97 -10.58 5.01
N HIS A 87 1.37 -10.70 3.75
CA HIS A 87 0.48 -10.70 2.59
C HIS A 87 0.45 -12.09 1.94
N GLU A 88 -0.71 -12.73 1.95
CA GLU A 88 -0.94 -14.04 1.32
C GLU A 88 -2.12 -14.01 0.35
N HIS A 89 -3.05 -13.06 0.52
CA HIS A 89 -4.37 -13.09 -0.12
C HIS A 89 -4.65 -11.89 -1.04
N PHE A 90 -3.92 -10.79 -0.86
CA PHE A 90 -4.04 -9.57 -1.65
C PHE A 90 -2.73 -9.25 -2.35
N TYR A 91 -2.78 -9.00 -3.65
CA TYR A 91 -1.62 -8.56 -4.43
C TYR A 91 -1.74 -7.08 -4.80
N ILE A 92 -0.79 -6.27 -4.32
CA ILE A 92 -0.72 -4.84 -4.62
C ILE A 92 0.42 -4.62 -5.63
N LEU A 93 0.08 -4.10 -6.80
CA LEU A 93 1.02 -3.92 -7.91
C LEU A 93 2.07 -2.83 -7.65
N ASP A 94 1.76 -1.88 -6.75
CA ASP A 94 2.56 -0.69 -6.47
C ASP A 94 3.01 -0.61 -4.99
N ASP A 95 3.46 -1.74 -4.42
CA ASP A 95 3.95 -1.84 -3.03
C ASP A 95 5.07 -0.82 -2.69
N ASP A 96 5.84 -0.41 -3.69
CA ASP A 96 6.94 0.55 -3.52
C ASP A 96 6.44 1.92 -3.03
N GLU A 97 5.21 2.32 -3.38
CA GLU A 97 4.64 3.62 -3.00
C GLU A 97 3.90 3.60 -1.65
N ILE A 98 3.47 2.42 -1.19
CA ILE A 98 2.66 2.29 0.02
C ILE A 98 3.57 1.96 1.23
N PRO A 99 3.61 2.78 2.29
CA PRO A 99 4.42 2.51 3.47
C PRO A 99 3.91 1.35 4.28
N ALA A 100 2.60 1.34 4.52
CA ALA A 100 1.90 0.35 5.34
C ALA A 100 0.43 0.31 4.96
N PHE A 101 -0.11 -0.92 4.98
CA PHE A 101 -1.52 -1.20 4.73
C PHE A 101 -2.03 -2.39 5.54
N ALA A 102 -3.35 -2.52 5.57
CA ALA A 102 -4.08 -3.72 5.98
C ALA A 102 -5.38 -3.89 5.17
N SER A 103 -5.75 -5.13 4.87
CA SER A 103 -6.97 -5.54 4.18
C SER A 103 -7.78 -6.46 5.07
N LEU A 104 -9.04 -6.13 5.35
CA LEU A 104 -9.97 -6.99 6.10
C LEU A 104 -11.09 -7.45 5.19
N ALA A 105 -11.27 -8.77 5.07
CA ALA A 105 -12.26 -9.35 4.19
C ALA A 105 -12.97 -10.58 4.77
N VAL A 106 -14.17 -10.87 4.27
CA VAL A 106 -14.82 -12.19 4.42
C VAL A 106 -14.61 -12.96 3.12
N ASP A 107 -14.27 -14.24 3.23
CA ASP A 107 -14.04 -15.11 2.08
C ASP A 107 -14.57 -16.53 2.33
N ALA A 108 -14.56 -17.37 1.30
CA ALA A 108 -14.88 -18.77 1.43
C ALA A 108 -13.65 -19.68 1.51
N LYS A 109 -13.70 -20.64 2.44
CA LYS A 109 -12.60 -21.58 2.75
C LYS A 109 -12.28 -22.58 1.64
N ALA A 110 -13.19 -22.81 0.71
CA ALA A 110 -13.02 -23.80 -0.35
C ALA A 110 -13.47 -23.25 -1.69
N LYS A 111 -12.56 -23.30 -2.67
CA LYS A 111 -12.84 -23.11 -4.10
C LYS A 111 -13.65 -24.32 -4.60
N VAL A 112 -14.91 -24.43 -4.20
CA VAL A 112 -15.79 -25.51 -4.66
C VAL A 112 -16.23 -25.17 -6.09
N ASP A 113 -15.57 -25.81 -7.06
CA ASP A 113 -15.88 -25.85 -8.49
C ASP A 113 -16.34 -24.54 -9.14
N GLY A 114 -15.36 -23.70 -9.48
CA GLY A 114 -15.49 -22.72 -10.57
C GLY A 114 -16.41 -21.52 -10.29
N ASN A 115 -16.92 -21.37 -9.08
CA ASN A 115 -17.45 -20.10 -8.60
C ASN A 115 -16.43 -19.50 -7.64
N ILE A 116 -15.43 -18.85 -8.23
CA ILE A 116 -14.63 -17.86 -7.53
C ILE A 116 -15.64 -16.78 -7.11
N PHE A 117 -15.56 -16.31 -5.87
CA PHE A 117 -16.16 -15.02 -5.56
C PHE A 117 -15.40 -14.04 -6.42
N ASP A 118 -15.94 -13.66 -7.58
CA ASP A 118 -15.13 -12.94 -8.56
C ASP A 118 -14.65 -11.60 -7.99
N TYR A 119 -15.37 -11.01 -7.01
CA TYR A 119 -15.05 -9.70 -6.41
C TYR A 119 -15.62 -9.53 -4.98
N PRO A 120 -15.17 -10.28 -3.96
CA PRO A 120 -15.63 -10.07 -2.59
C PRO A 120 -15.06 -8.76 -2.05
N ARG A 121 -15.96 -7.86 -1.64
CA ARG A 121 -15.60 -6.56 -1.09
C ARG A 121 -14.72 -6.70 0.14
N TYR A 122 -13.86 -5.73 0.37
CA TYR A 122 -12.98 -5.70 1.54
C TYR A 122 -12.76 -4.27 2.02
N LEU A 123 -12.46 -4.13 3.30
CA LEU A 123 -11.99 -2.87 3.86
C LEU A 123 -10.49 -2.77 3.64
N PHE A 124 -10.05 -1.63 3.14
CA PHE A 124 -8.65 -1.33 2.90
C PHE A 124 -8.20 -0.14 3.73
N PHE A 125 -7.16 -0.33 4.53
CA PHE A 125 -6.53 0.65 5.40
C PHE A 125 -5.15 0.95 4.84
N VAL A 126 -4.87 2.20 4.49
CA VAL A 126 -3.62 2.52 3.78
C VAL A 126 -3.07 3.88 4.13
N THR A 127 -1.75 3.96 4.27
CA THR A 127 -1.02 5.20 4.55
C THR A 127 -0.38 5.79 3.31
N SER A 128 -0.04 7.08 3.36
CA SER A 128 0.86 7.71 2.41
C SER A 128 2.10 8.23 3.14
N ILE A 129 3.28 8.17 2.51
CA ILE A 129 4.53 8.74 3.06
C ILE A 129 4.37 10.24 3.37
N SER A 130 3.46 10.90 2.65
CA SER A 130 3.25 12.34 2.71
C SER A 130 2.27 12.79 3.80
N SER A 131 1.53 11.88 4.43
CA SER A 131 0.45 12.22 5.35
C SER A 131 0.64 11.56 6.72
N ASN A 132 0.28 12.29 7.78
CA ASN A 132 0.21 11.76 9.15
C ASN A 132 -1.16 11.11 9.40
N SER A 133 -1.62 10.31 8.44
CA SER A 133 -2.98 9.75 8.43
C SER A 133 -3.04 8.47 7.62
N PHE A 134 -4.10 7.69 7.81
CA PHE A 134 -4.46 6.61 6.91
C PHE A 134 -5.86 6.82 6.33
N ALA A 135 -6.08 6.32 5.12
CA ALA A 135 -7.38 6.23 4.49
C ALA A 135 -8.00 4.87 4.78
N LEU A 136 -9.31 4.85 5.03
CA LEU A 136 -10.16 3.68 5.07
C LEU A 136 -11.09 3.71 3.86
N SER A 137 -11.00 2.70 3.01
CA SER A 137 -11.86 2.54 1.83
C SER A 137 -12.58 1.18 1.86
N LEU A 138 -13.75 1.14 1.24
CA LEU A 138 -14.41 -0.12 0.85
C LEU A 138 -14.09 -0.37 -0.61
N ASN A 139 -13.40 -1.47 -0.89
CA ASN A 139 -12.99 -1.84 -2.23
C ASN A 139 -13.80 -3.04 -2.72
N ASN A 140 -14.00 -3.10 -4.03
CA ASN A 140 -14.70 -4.15 -4.76
C ASN A 140 -13.89 -4.62 -5.99
N GLU A 141 -12.56 -4.52 -5.92
CA GLU A 141 -11.67 -4.93 -7.01
C GLU A 141 -11.27 -6.41 -6.89
N CYS A 142 -10.82 -7.00 -8.00
CA CYS A 142 -10.21 -8.33 -7.99
C CYS A 142 -9.00 -8.32 -7.04
N ARG A 143 -8.99 -9.23 -6.05
CA ARG A 143 -7.93 -9.31 -5.03
C ARG A 143 -6.53 -9.56 -5.60
N GLU A 144 -6.46 -9.97 -6.87
CA GLU A 144 -5.23 -10.25 -7.60
C GLU A 144 -4.58 -8.98 -8.21
N VAL A 145 -5.25 -7.82 -8.21
CA VAL A 145 -4.75 -6.59 -8.87
C VAL A 145 -5.24 -5.34 -8.12
N LEU A 146 -4.52 -4.91 -7.08
CA LEU A 146 -4.67 -3.56 -6.51
C LEU A 146 -3.68 -2.60 -7.20
N ARG A 147 -4.18 -1.63 -7.99
CA ARG A 147 -3.37 -0.56 -8.59
C ARG A 147 -3.55 0.74 -7.83
N PHE A 148 -2.47 1.34 -7.35
CA PHE A 148 -2.55 2.64 -6.68
C PHE A 148 -2.30 3.75 -7.70
N GLY A 149 -3.36 4.50 -8.04
CA GLY A 149 -3.30 5.59 -9.00
C GLY A 149 -3.83 5.22 -10.38
N ALA A 150 -4.98 5.83 -10.71
CA ALA A 150 -5.67 5.82 -11.99
C ALA A 150 -6.33 4.49 -12.40
N HIS A 151 -7.60 4.34 -12.04
CA HIS A 151 -8.68 4.16 -13.03
C HIS A 151 -9.98 4.79 -12.50
N GLU A 152 -10.69 5.49 -13.38
CA GLU A 152 -12.03 6.07 -13.16
C GLU A 152 -13.15 4.99 -13.13
N ASP A 153 -12.79 3.72 -12.94
CA ASP A 153 -13.73 2.61 -12.84
C ASP A 153 -14.04 2.32 -11.36
N ASP A 154 -15.00 3.07 -10.82
CA ASP A 154 -16.03 2.79 -9.79
C ASP A 154 -15.89 1.69 -8.69
N GLU A 155 -14.73 1.10 -8.40
CA GLU A 155 -14.63 -0.06 -7.48
C GLU A 155 -13.95 0.23 -6.12
N SER A 156 -13.69 1.50 -5.79
CA SER A 156 -13.25 1.91 -4.44
C SER A 156 -14.06 3.10 -3.92
N THR A 157 -14.62 2.96 -2.71
CA THR A 157 -15.29 4.05 -1.99
C THR A 157 -14.47 4.43 -0.77
N LEU A 158 -13.87 5.64 -0.78
CA LEU A 158 -13.27 6.22 0.42
C LEU A 158 -14.35 6.42 1.48
N LEU A 159 -14.22 5.74 2.61
CA LEU A 159 -15.13 5.88 3.74
C LEU A 159 -14.73 7.08 4.59
N GLN A 160 -13.45 7.14 5.00
CA GLN A 160 -12.93 8.21 5.85
C GLN A 160 -11.41 8.23 5.86
N THR A 161 -10.83 9.39 6.19
CA THR A 161 -9.40 9.54 6.49
C THR A 161 -9.22 9.85 7.97
N TYR A 162 -8.30 9.14 8.62
CA TYR A 162 -8.04 9.26 10.06
C TYR A 162 -6.62 9.77 10.29
N SER A 163 -6.51 10.87 11.03
CA SER A 163 -5.21 11.37 11.51
C SER A 163 -4.68 10.45 12.62
N PHE A 164 -3.37 10.21 12.63
CA PHE A 164 -2.75 9.49 13.75
C PHE A 164 -2.77 10.28 15.06
N ASP A 165 -2.87 11.61 14.99
CA ASP A 165 -2.84 12.47 16.18
C ASP A 165 -4.15 12.42 16.99
N ASP A 166 -5.28 12.18 16.32
CA ASP A 166 -6.62 12.13 16.91
C ASP A 166 -7.27 10.75 16.72
N TYR A 167 -6.45 9.70 16.78
CA TYR A 167 -6.88 8.33 16.51
C TYR A 167 -7.89 7.81 17.55
N ASP A 168 -9.09 7.42 17.09
CA ASP A 168 -10.11 6.72 17.87
C ASP A 168 -10.60 5.48 17.12
N PHE A 169 -10.38 4.30 17.71
CA PHE A 169 -10.79 3.04 17.11
C PHE A 169 -12.30 2.79 17.15
N ASN A 170 -13.07 3.49 18.01
CA ASN A 170 -14.51 3.25 18.14
C ASN A 170 -15.28 3.60 16.85
N GLU A 171 -14.92 4.71 16.20
CA GLU A 171 -15.53 5.11 14.93
C GLU A 171 -15.22 4.08 13.83
N ILE A 172 -13.98 3.62 13.80
CA ILE A 172 -13.49 2.62 12.84
C ILE A 172 -14.19 1.28 13.06
N ARG A 173 -14.39 0.87 14.32
CA ARG A 173 -15.15 -0.32 14.69
C ARG A 173 -16.56 -0.27 14.11
N GLY A 174 -17.23 0.88 14.11
CA GLY A 174 -18.53 1.06 13.48
C GLY A 174 -18.53 0.75 11.97
N HIS A 175 -17.48 1.17 11.25
CA HIS A 175 -17.31 0.81 9.84
C HIS A 175 -17.08 -0.70 9.65
N ILE A 176 -16.26 -1.31 10.50
CA ILE A 176 -15.97 -2.75 10.44
C ILE A 176 -17.23 -3.57 10.70
N GLU A 177 -17.99 -3.24 11.76
CA GLU A 177 -19.24 -3.92 12.11
C GLU A 177 -20.26 -3.84 10.99
N LYS A 178 -20.43 -2.65 10.39
CA LYS A 178 -21.30 -2.45 9.25
C LYS A 178 -20.87 -3.31 8.05
N TYR A 179 -19.59 -3.26 7.69
CA TYR A 179 -19.04 -4.06 6.59
C TYR A 179 -19.31 -5.55 6.81
N LEU A 180 -18.94 -6.10 7.97
CA LEU A 180 -19.10 -7.52 8.27
C LEU A 180 -20.58 -7.95 8.22
N THR A 181 -21.47 -7.12 8.77
CA THR A 181 -22.92 -7.38 8.76
C THR A 181 -23.49 -7.36 7.35
N ASP A 182 -23.15 -6.35 6.56
CA ASP A 182 -23.62 -6.19 5.18
C ASP A 182 -23.10 -7.31 4.29
N GLU A 183 -21.82 -7.68 4.44
CA GLU A 183 -21.19 -8.75 3.66
C GLU A 183 -21.76 -10.12 4.03
N LEU A 184 -21.89 -10.45 5.31
CA LEU A 184 -22.54 -11.69 5.74
C LEU A 184 -23.99 -11.78 5.27
N THR A 185 -24.73 -10.67 5.29
CA THR A 185 -26.12 -10.62 4.79
C THR A 185 -26.17 -10.86 3.28
N TYR A 186 -25.23 -10.26 2.54
CA TYR A 186 -25.10 -10.48 1.10
C TYR A 186 -24.76 -11.95 0.80
N LEU A 187 -23.77 -12.52 1.51
CA LEU A 187 -23.37 -13.91 1.39
C LEU A 187 -24.52 -14.86 1.70
N GLN A 188 -25.29 -14.62 2.76
CA GLN A 188 -26.44 -15.45 3.10
C GLN A 188 -27.49 -15.52 1.97
N LYS A 189 -27.67 -14.44 1.21
CA LYS A 189 -28.65 -14.38 0.11
C LYS A 189 -28.12 -14.98 -1.19
N ASN A 190 -26.84 -14.82 -1.46
CA ASN A 190 -26.25 -15.07 -2.78
C ASN A 190 -25.35 -16.30 -2.83
N PHE A 191 -24.83 -16.77 -1.68
CA PHE A 191 -23.95 -17.92 -1.63
C PHE A 191 -24.71 -19.21 -1.95
N LYS A 192 -24.19 -19.98 -2.90
CA LYS A 192 -24.77 -21.26 -3.33
C LYS A 192 -23.69 -22.33 -3.27
N ILE A 193 -23.92 -23.35 -2.46
CA ILE A 193 -23.12 -24.58 -2.48
C ILE A 193 -23.59 -25.40 -3.67
N ARG A 194 -22.74 -25.60 -4.70
CA ARG A 194 -23.05 -26.59 -5.73
C ARG A 194 -23.01 -27.97 -5.07
N ARG A 195 -24.09 -28.76 -5.22
CA ARG A 195 -23.97 -30.20 -4.99
C ARG A 195 -23.05 -30.71 -6.09
N ALA A 196 -22.03 -31.49 -5.72
CA ALA A 196 -21.35 -32.34 -6.68
C ALA A 196 -22.46 -33.21 -7.29
N GLU A 197 -22.89 -32.88 -8.51
CA GLU A 197 -23.70 -33.78 -9.30
C GLU A 197 -22.80 -34.99 -9.53
N TRP A 198 -23.20 -36.12 -8.96
CA TRP A 198 -22.56 -37.39 -9.26
C TRP A 198 -22.70 -37.58 -10.77
N GLU A 199 -21.57 -37.69 -11.45
CA GLU A 199 -21.50 -38.21 -12.81
C GLU A 199 -22.11 -39.62 -12.77
N ASP A 200 -23.33 -39.77 -13.30
CA ASP A 200 -23.89 -41.04 -13.75
C ASP A 200 -23.59 -41.24 -15.24
#